data_AF-A0A7K3IU81-F1
#
_entry.id   AF-A0A7K3IU81-F1
#
_cell.length_a   1.000
_cell.length_b   1.000
_cell.length_c   1.000
_cell.angle_alpha   90.00
_cell.angle_beta   90.00
_cell.angle_gamma   90.00
#
_symmetry.space_group_name_H-M   'P 1'
#
loop_
_entity.id
_entity.type
_entity.pdbx_description
1 polymer ?
#
loop_
_entity_poly.entity_id
_entity_poly.type
_entity_poly.pdbx_seq_one_letter_code
_entity_poly.pdbx_strand_id
1 'polypeptide(L)'
;PGGGPGGGRPRGDMPPGNVPGASGPGAFQGGPGAEAPIKDLHLKIYHDQGVEEMTFDYQNAEGGWNYLGRYYLSADTAKVKISNLSEGRMVIADAVKWAKDNQ
;
A
#
# COMPACT_ATOMS: atom_id res chain seq x y z
N PRO A 1 24.33 48.86 -55.20
CA PRO A 1 24.49 47.62 -55.99
C PRO A 1 25.22 46.52 -55.18
N GLY A 2 24.63 45.32 -55.12
CA GLY A 2 25.13 44.10 -54.45
C GLY A 2 24.79 44.04 -52.96
N GLY A 3 24.20 43.01 -52.34
CA GLY A 3 23.92 41.60 -52.70
C GLY A 3 24.10 40.77 -51.40
N GLY A 4 23.10 40.00 -50.95
CA GLY A 4 23.17 39.14 -49.75
C GLY A 4 24.00 37.85 -49.95
N PRO A 5 23.92 36.78 -49.09
CA PRO A 5 22.94 36.52 -48.02
C PRO A 5 23.48 35.86 -46.71
N GLY A 6 22.61 35.70 -45.71
CA GLY A 6 22.42 34.43 -44.99
C GLY A 6 23.40 33.99 -43.89
N GLY A 7 22.91 33.91 -42.65
CA GLY A 7 23.60 33.25 -41.54
C GLY A 7 22.78 33.25 -40.25
N GLY A 8 21.60 32.62 -40.28
CA GLY A 8 20.74 32.45 -39.11
C GLY A 8 21.37 31.54 -38.06
N ARG A 9 21.40 31.99 -36.81
CA ARG A 9 21.72 31.12 -35.66
C ARG A 9 20.50 30.23 -35.41
N PRO A 10 20.66 28.91 -35.21
CA PRO A 10 19.53 28.05 -34.92
C PRO A 10 18.94 28.48 -33.57
N ARG A 11 17.67 28.90 -33.58
CA ARG A 11 16.85 28.89 -32.37
C ARG A 11 16.70 27.43 -32.00
N GLY A 12 17.38 27.00 -30.92
CA GLY A 12 17.04 25.75 -30.28
C GLY A 12 15.61 25.86 -29.78
N ASP A 13 14.74 25.01 -30.31
CA ASP A 13 13.38 24.84 -29.84
C ASP A 13 13.42 24.42 -28.36
N MET A 14 13.09 25.36 -27.47
CA MET A 14 12.76 25.03 -26.08
C MET A 14 11.34 24.46 -26.07
N PRO A 15 11.11 23.22 -25.62
CA PRO A 15 9.76 22.73 -25.39
C PRO A 15 9.11 23.54 -24.25
N PRO A 16 7.80 23.86 -24.36
CA PRO A 16 7.14 24.72 -23.40
C PRO A 16 6.91 23.99 -22.07
N GLY A 17 7.48 24.56 -21.01
CA GLY A 17 6.87 24.68 -19.69
C GLY A 17 6.43 23.41 -18.98
N ASN A 18 7.21 22.97 -17.99
CA ASN A 18 6.65 22.63 -16.68
C ASN A 18 7.70 22.81 -15.57
N VAL A 19 7.82 24.03 -15.05
CA VAL A 19 8.26 24.24 -13.66
C VAL A 19 7.08 24.87 -12.95
N PRO A 20 6.48 24.16 -11.99
CA PRO A 20 6.82 24.49 -10.61
C PRO A 20 6.91 23.26 -9.70
N GLY A 21 8.02 23.19 -8.95
CA GLY A 21 8.07 22.38 -7.74
C GLY A 21 7.16 23.00 -6.68
N ALA A 22 6.28 22.18 -6.13
CA ALA A 22 5.80 22.27 -4.75
C ALA A 22 5.12 20.94 -4.36
N SER A 23 5.78 19.80 -4.59
CA SER A 23 5.40 18.55 -3.91
C SER A 23 6.10 18.55 -2.55
N GLY A 24 5.35 18.92 -1.51
CA GLY A 24 5.76 18.73 -0.13
C GLY A 24 6.05 17.24 0.18
N PRO A 25 6.62 16.92 1.34
CA PRO A 25 6.88 15.55 1.72
C PRO A 25 5.54 14.83 1.94
N GLY A 26 5.10 14.00 1.00
CA GLY A 26 3.91 13.16 1.23
C GLY A 26 3.20 12.54 0.03
N ALA A 27 3.50 12.87 -1.22
CA ALA A 27 2.76 12.31 -2.34
C ALA A 27 3.41 11.05 -2.92
N PHE A 28 2.97 9.86 -2.49
CA PHE A 28 3.15 8.62 -3.24
C PHE A 28 2.26 8.66 -4.50
N GLN A 29 2.68 9.40 -5.52
CA GLN A 29 1.99 9.46 -6.80
C GLN A 29 2.37 8.22 -7.63
N GLY A 30 1.64 7.12 -7.45
CA GLY A 30 1.76 5.94 -8.31
C GLY A 30 1.14 6.20 -9.69
N GLY A 31 1.93 6.08 -10.76
CA GLY A 31 1.43 6.12 -12.14
C GLY A 31 0.63 4.86 -12.52
N PRO A 32 -0.08 4.86 -13.65
CA PRO A 32 -0.82 3.69 -14.13
C PRO A 32 0.16 2.52 -14.36
N GLY A 33 -0.01 1.45 -13.60
CA GLY A 33 0.90 0.29 -13.56
C GLY A 33 1.72 0.14 -12.27
N ALA A 34 1.63 1.08 -11.33
CA ALA A 34 2.23 0.91 -10.02
C ALA A 34 1.49 -0.18 -9.24
N GLU A 35 2.18 -1.26 -8.89
CA GLU A 35 1.64 -2.30 -8.02
C GLU A 35 1.21 -1.72 -6.68
N ALA A 36 0.07 -2.18 -6.17
CA ALA A 36 -0.40 -1.80 -4.84
C ALA A 36 0.69 -2.15 -3.81
N PRO A 37 1.11 -1.18 -2.97
CA PRO A 37 2.26 -1.39 -2.11
C PRO A 37 1.98 -2.41 -0.99
N ILE A 38 0.72 -2.57 -0.61
CA ILE A 38 0.21 -3.59 0.31
C ILE A 38 -0.78 -4.43 -0.49
N LYS A 39 -0.63 -5.75 -0.48
CA LYS A 39 -1.51 -6.68 -1.21
C LYS A 39 -2.21 -7.64 -0.28
N ASP A 40 -1.43 -8.36 0.51
CA ASP A 40 -1.89 -9.44 1.38
C ASP A 40 -1.14 -9.40 2.73
N LEU A 41 -1.79 -9.91 3.77
CA LEU A 41 -1.22 -10.01 5.11
C LEU A 41 -1.30 -11.45 5.60
N HIS A 42 -0.15 -12.06 5.87
CA HIS A 42 -0.07 -13.39 6.44
C HIS A 42 -0.15 -13.34 7.97
N LEU A 43 -1.24 -13.87 8.52
CA LEU A 43 -1.59 -13.84 9.94
C LEU A 43 -1.49 -15.24 10.57
N LYS A 44 -1.07 -15.28 11.84
CA LYS A 44 -1.18 -16.45 12.72
C LYS A 44 -1.98 -16.08 13.95
N ILE A 45 -3.14 -16.71 14.12
CA ILE A 45 -4.06 -16.47 15.23
C ILE A 45 -3.91 -17.62 16.22
N TYR A 46 -3.49 -17.31 17.45
CA TYR A 46 -3.32 -18.29 18.51
C TYR A 46 -4.61 -18.38 19.32
N HIS A 47 -5.11 -19.60 19.49
CA HIS A 47 -6.36 -19.90 20.20
C HIS A 47 -6.27 -21.25 20.91
N ASP A 48 -7.30 -21.62 21.67
CA ASP A 48 -7.25 -22.79 22.58
C ASP A 48 -7.09 -24.14 21.85
N GLN A 49 -7.44 -24.17 20.56
CA GLN A 49 -7.32 -25.37 19.72
C GLN A 49 -6.02 -25.40 18.90
N GLY A 50 -5.15 -24.38 19.02
CA GLY A 50 -3.88 -24.33 18.33
C GLY A 50 -3.59 -22.98 17.67
N VAL A 51 -3.07 -23.02 16.45
CA VAL A 51 -2.72 -21.84 15.66
C VAL A 51 -3.40 -21.94 14.31
N GLU A 52 -4.20 -20.94 13.98
CA GLU A 52 -4.77 -20.76 12.65
C GLU A 52 -3.84 -19.88 11.82
N GLU A 53 -3.48 -20.33 10.63
CA GLU A 53 -2.70 -19.54 9.66
C GLU A 53 -3.62 -19.11 8.51
N MET A 54 -3.65 -17.81 8.23
CA MET A 54 -4.50 -17.27 7.15
C MET A 54 -3.78 -16.17 6.37
N THR A 55 -4.15 -16.03 5.10
CA THR A 55 -3.78 -14.89 4.26
C THR A 55 -4.98 -13.97 4.13
N PHE A 56 -4.83 -12.73 4.57
CA PHE A 56 -5.85 -11.69 4.45
C PHE A 56 -5.60 -10.86 3.19
N ASP A 57 -6.56 -10.85 2.27
CA ASP A 57 -6.50 -10.03 1.05
C ASP A 57 -6.81 -8.56 1.38
N TYR A 58 -5.76 -7.74 1.44
CA TYR A 58 -5.90 -6.32 1.74
C TYR A 58 -6.46 -5.53 0.56
N GLN A 59 -6.31 -6.01 -0.68
CA GLN A 59 -6.78 -5.29 -1.86
C GLN A 59 -8.30 -5.28 -1.97
N ASN A 60 -8.94 -6.34 -1.48
CA ASN A 60 -10.40 -6.48 -1.45
C ASN A 60 -10.98 -6.29 -0.04
N ALA A 61 -10.19 -5.79 0.91
CA ALA A 61 -10.65 -5.52 2.26
C ALA A 61 -11.71 -4.41 2.30
N GLU A 62 -12.70 -4.58 3.17
CA GLU A 62 -13.67 -3.53 3.44
C GLU A 62 -13.05 -2.44 4.32
N GLY A 63 -13.54 -1.21 4.17
CA GLY A 63 -13.16 -0.11 5.07
C GLY A 63 -13.63 -0.39 6.50
N GLY A 64 -12.70 -0.36 7.46
CA GLY A 64 -13.00 -0.56 8.88
C GLY A 64 -12.59 -1.95 9.40
N TRP A 65 -13.42 -2.54 10.27
CA TRP A 65 -13.13 -3.83 10.90
C TRP A 65 -13.48 -4.98 9.96
N ASN A 66 -12.47 -5.75 9.53
CA ASN A 66 -12.65 -6.95 8.74
C ASN A 66 -12.71 -8.18 9.66
N TYR A 67 -13.65 -9.10 9.39
CA TYR A 67 -13.84 -10.31 10.19
C TYR A 67 -12.80 -11.38 9.81
N LEU A 68 -12.02 -11.85 10.80
CA LEU A 68 -10.99 -12.87 10.59
C LEU A 68 -11.45 -14.28 10.98
N GLY A 69 -12.40 -14.38 11.92
CA GLY A 69 -12.88 -15.67 12.38
C GLY A 69 -13.45 -15.64 13.80
N ARG A 70 -13.86 -16.82 14.27
CA ARG A 70 -14.35 -17.07 15.62
C ARG A 70 -13.50 -18.15 16.25
N TYR A 71 -13.00 -17.85 17.45
CA TYR A 71 -12.06 -18.72 18.15
C TYR A 71 -12.42 -18.81 19.63
N TYR A 72 -12.17 -19.97 20.23
CA TYR A 72 -12.19 -20.12 21.68
C TYR A 72 -10.87 -19.64 22.26
N LEU A 73 -10.95 -18.74 23.24
CA LEU A 73 -9.81 -18.12 23.89
C LEU A 73 -9.93 -18.30 25.41
N SER A 74 -8.90 -18.85 26.03
CA SER A 74 -8.76 -18.90 27.47
C SER A 74 -8.44 -17.52 28.04
N ALA A 75 -8.73 -17.32 29.32
CA ALA A 75 -8.71 -16.01 29.97
C ALA A 75 -7.30 -15.41 30.24
N ASP A 76 -6.24 -15.93 29.61
CA ASP A 76 -4.86 -15.46 29.85
C ASP A 76 -4.38 -14.48 28.75
N THR A 77 -4.25 -14.95 27.50
CA THR A 77 -3.59 -14.20 26.43
C THR A 77 -4.22 -14.54 25.09
N ALA A 78 -4.70 -13.51 24.41
CA ALA A 78 -5.06 -13.59 23.00
C ALA A 78 -3.92 -13.03 22.15
N LYS A 79 -3.47 -13.77 21.13
CA LYS A 79 -2.31 -13.39 20.34
C LYS A 79 -2.57 -13.56 18.85
N VAL A 80 -2.27 -12.49 18.11
CA VAL A 80 -2.19 -12.50 16.65
C VAL A 80 -0.77 -12.12 16.27
N LYS A 81 -0.15 -12.87 15.36
CA LYS A 81 1.12 -12.50 14.72
C LYS A 81 0.87 -12.19 13.26
N ILE A 82 1.55 -11.17 12.77
CA ILE A 82 1.69 -10.90 11.34
C ILE A 82 3.12 -11.21 10.92
N SER A 83 3.30 -11.81 9.74
CA SER A 83 4.62 -12.03 9.14
C SER A 83 4.91 -10.99 8.06
N ASN A 84 6.19 -10.84 7.69
CA ASN A 84 6.59 -10.01 6.55
C ASN A 84 6.51 -10.76 5.19
N LEU A 85 5.97 -11.97 5.17
CA LEU A 85 5.65 -12.67 3.92
C LEU A 85 4.45 -11.95 3.29
N SER A 86 4.62 -11.47 2.06
CA SER A 86 3.58 -10.78 1.28
C SER A 86 4.02 -10.70 -0.19
N GLU A 87 3.04 -10.65 -1.10
CA GLU A 87 3.23 -10.27 -2.51
C GLU A 87 3.36 -8.75 -2.69
N GLY A 88 2.99 -7.98 -1.67
CA GLY A 88 3.18 -6.54 -1.58
C GLY A 88 4.59 -6.18 -1.11
N ARG A 89 5.00 -4.94 -1.36
CA ARG A 89 6.31 -4.43 -0.92
C ARG A 89 6.31 -3.92 0.53
N MET A 90 5.14 -3.84 1.16
CA MET A 90 4.94 -3.36 2.53
C MET A 90 3.97 -4.25 3.27
N VAL A 91 4.22 -4.42 4.57
CA VAL A 91 3.31 -5.05 5.53
C VAL A 91 2.95 -4.00 6.57
N ILE A 92 1.66 -3.90 6.91
CA ILE A 92 1.15 -2.97 7.91
C ILE A 92 0.42 -3.70 9.02
N ALA A 93 0.39 -3.10 10.20
CA ALA A 93 -0.44 -3.51 11.32
C ALA A 93 -0.98 -2.26 12.01
N ASP A 94 -2.30 -2.18 12.14
CA ASP A 94 -3.00 -1.13 12.89
C ASP A 94 -3.52 -1.72 14.20
N ALA A 95 -4.65 -2.45 14.12
CA ALA A 95 -5.31 -3.02 15.29
C ALA A 95 -6.02 -4.35 15.02
N VAL A 96 -6.20 -5.13 16.08
CA VAL A 96 -7.09 -6.30 16.14
C VAL A 96 -8.10 -6.11 17.26
N LYS A 97 -9.29 -6.69 17.12
CA LYS A 97 -10.36 -6.60 18.11
C LYS A 97 -11.01 -7.96 18.34
N TRP A 98 -11.17 -8.32 19.60
CA TRP A 98 -12.00 -9.45 20.03
C TRP A 98 -13.40 -8.94 20.38
N ALA A 99 -14.42 -9.53 19.79
CA ALA A 99 -15.81 -9.31 20.16
C ALA A 99 -16.37 -10.62 20.70
N LYS A 100 -16.99 -10.58 21.88
CA LYS A 100 -17.67 -11.76 22.42
C LYS A 100 -18.80 -12.15 21.47
N ASP A 101 -18.81 -13.40 21.08
CA ASP A 101 -19.92 -13.97 20.33
C ASP A 101 -21.12 -14.14 21.27
N ASN A 102 -22.26 -13.57 20.89
CA ASN A 102 -23.48 -13.55 21.71
C ASN A 102 -24.54 -14.53 21.17
N GLN A 103 -24.14 -15.50 20.36
CA GLN A 103 -25.03 -16.55 19.87
C GLN A 103 -25.39 -17.55 20.97
#